data_AF-A0A9Q2QQU9-F1
#
_entry.id   AF-A0A9Q2QQU9-F1
#
_cell.length_a   1.000
_cell.length_b   1.000
_cell.length_c   1.000
_cell.angle_alpha   90.00
_cell.angle_beta   90.00
_cell.angle_gamma   90.00
#
_symmetry.space_group_name_H-M   'P 1'
#
loop_
_entity.id
_entity.type
_entity.pdbx_description
1 polymer ?
#
loop_
_entity_poly.entity_id
_entity_poly.type
_entity_poly.pdbx_seq_one_letter_code
_entity_poly.pdbx_strand_id
1 'polypeptide(L)'
;MSLALWLVFAALTAVALLVVLRPLLSSTLSPVSAASAGAAIYRDQLGEVDRDLERGAIGPEEADALRADIGRRLLTQEARRVAEDESTSPVRNLRAWAIGLILFVPAFSVSLYVWQGEPNLPDRPMVQRLAKPVEELPFSEIMSRIEQRLKEEPEDVQGWTLFAPLYMQTGRYQEAITAYGTVMQLEGRNANSLAGIAEALTLASGGQVLPGGRQALNAALALEPKNHRARFYLALADAQEGKFQSALAQWQALRAELEANSRFLPPVEAQIAKVEQLLEKQAAE
;
A
#
# COMPACT_ATOMS: atom_id res chain seq x y z
N MET A 1 -9.85 -7.83 4.03
CA MET A 1 -9.19 -9.14 4.17
C MET A 1 -10.28 -10.16 4.45
N SER A 2 -10.31 -11.33 3.81
CA SER A 2 -11.47 -12.23 3.92
C SER A 2 -11.68 -12.74 5.36
N LEU A 3 -12.93 -12.80 5.82
CA LEU A 3 -13.33 -13.30 7.14
C LEU A 3 -12.72 -14.69 7.47
N ALA A 4 -12.49 -15.49 6.43
CA ALA A 4 -11.85 -16.79 6.50
C ALA A 4 -10.45 -16.75 7.13
N LEU A 5 -9.65 -15.72 6.86
CA LEU A 5 -8.27 -15.61 7.35
C LEU A 5 -8.25 -15.36 8.86
N TRP A 6 -9.15 -14.51 9.36
CA TRP A 6 -9.33 -14.26 10.79
C TRP A 6 -9.80 -15.51 11.55
N LEU A 7 -10.67 -16.33 10.95
CA LEU A 7 -11.10 -17.60 11.54
C LEU A 7 -9.95 -18.60 11.66
N VAL A 8 -9.05 -18.65 10.68
CA VAL A 8 -7.85 -19.50 10.74
C VAL A 8 -6.91 -19.07 11.86
N PHE A 9 -6.66 -17.77 12.02
CA PHE A 9 -5.84 -17.29 13.13
C PHE A 9 -6.48 -17.57 14.48
N ALA A 10 -7.78 -17.29 14.66
CA ALA A 10 -8.48 -17.59 15.90
C ALA A 10 -8.42 -19.08 16.27
N ALA A 11 -8.59 -19.97 15.29
CA ALA A 11 -8.47 -21.42 15.49
C ALA A 11 -7.06 -21.84 15.90
N LEU A 12 -6.01 -21.30 15.26
CA LEU A 12 -4.62 -21.58 15.62
C LEU A 12 -4.29 -21.12 17.04
N THR A 13 -4.73 -19.93 17.44
CA THR A 13 -4.52 -19.43 18.81
C THR A 13 -5.26 -20.28 19.83
N ALA A 14 -6.49 -20.71 19.53
CA ALA A 14 -7.26 -21.59 20.40
C ALA A 14 -6.58 -22.95 20.60
N VAL A 15 -6.05 -23.56 19.52
CA VAL A 15 -5.29 -24.82 19.59
C VAL A 15 -4.03 -24.66 20.44
N ALA A 16 -3.28 -23.58 20.24
CA ALA A 16 -2.07 -23.29 21.03
C ALA A 16 -2.40 -23.14 22.53
N LEU A 17 -3.47 -22.41 22.88
CA LEU A 17 -3.94 -22.27 24.25
C LEU A 17 -4.34 -23.62 24.85
N LEU A 18 -5.04 -24.46 24.11
CA LEU A 18 -5.50 -25.77 24.57
C LEU A 18 -4.33 -26.72 24.88
N VAL A 19 -3.29 -26.73 24.03
CA VAL A 19 -2.08 -27.54 24.24
C VAL A 19 -1.34 -27.12 25.51
N VAL A 20 -1.23 -25.82 25.77
CA VAL A 20 -0.51 -25.30 26.96
C VAL A 20 -1.35 -25.45 28.24
N LEU A 21 -2.67 -25.24 28.17
CA LEU A 21 -3.56 -25.33 29.33
C LEU A 21 -3.83 -26.77 29.77
N ARG A 22 -3.87 -27.74 28.84
CA ARG A 22 -4.16 -29.15 29.15
C ARG A 22 -3.28 -29.76 30.27
N PRO A 23 -1.94 -29.66 30.25
CA PRO A 23 -1.10 -30.20 31.33
C PRO A 23 -1.22 -29.42 32.65
N LEU A 24 -1.62 -28.14 32.59
CA LEU A 24 -1.85 -27.31 33.78
C LEU A 24 -3.19 -27.61 34.47
N LEU A 25 -4.20 -28.00 33.67
CA LEU A 25 -5.54 -28.39 34.12
C LEU A 25 -5.64 -29.87 34.51
N SER A 26 -4.75 -30.74 34.02
CA SER A 26 -4.73 -32.14 34.40
C SER A 26 -4.09 -32.32 35.78
N SER A 27 -4.90 -32.19 36.84
CA SER A 27 -4.60 -32.73 38.17
C SER A 27 -4.82 -34.25 38.19
N THR A 28 -4.12 -35.00 37.34
CA THR A 28 -4.16 -36.47 37.43
C THR A 28 -3.16 -36.89 38.49
N LEU A 29 -3.64 -36.87 39.74
CA LEU A 29 -3.46 -37.90 40.76
C LEU A 29 -4.33 -37.43 41.94
N SER A 30 -5.59 -37.83 41.92
CA SER A 30 -6.52 -37.60 43.03
C SER A 30 -5.90 -38.13 44.33
N PRO A 31 -5.86 -37.34 45.43
CA PRO A 31 -5.29 -37.77 46.71
C PRO A 31 -6.02 -38.97 47.36
N VAL A 32 -7.17 -39.37 46.80
CA VAL A 32 -8.02 -40.48 47.26
C VAL A 32 -7.33 -41.86 47.13
N SER A 33 -6.33 -42.03 46.27
CA SER A 33 -5.62 -43.33 46.12
C SER A 33 -4.53 -43.57 47.18
N ALA A 34 -3.83 -42.53 47.65
CA ALA A 34 -2.75 -42.67 48.61
C ALA A 34 -3.23 -42.73 50.08
N ALA A 35 -4.41 -42.14 50.38
CA ALA A 35 -5.02 -42.20 51.70
C ALA A 35 -5.70 -43.56 51.97
N SER A 36 -6.43 -44.09 50.98
CA SER A 36 -7.08 -45.41 51.08
C SER A 36 -6.08 -46.57 51.08
N ALA A 37 -4.98 -46.47 50.32
CA ALA A 37 -3.91 -47.46 50.33
C ALA A 37 -3.15 -47.50 51.67
N GLY A 38 -2.88 -46.34 52.29
CA GLY A 38 -2.22 -46.28 53.60
C GLY A 38 -3.07 -46.90 54.73
N ALA A 39 -4.36 -46.55 54.80
CA ALA A 39 -5.27 -47.10 55.80
C ALA A 39 -5.53 -48.61 55.65
N ALA A 40 -5.36 -49.17 54.44
CA ALA A 40 -5.41 -50.62 54.24
C ALA A 40 -4.18 -51.33 54.83
N ILE A 41 -2.98 -50.77 54.64
CA ILE A 41 -1.72 -51.33 55.17
C ILE A 41 -1.72 -51.35 56.70
N TYR A 42 -2.14 -50.26 57.34
CA TYR A 42 -2.18 -50.19 58.81
C TYR A 42 -3.23 -51.12 59.43
N ARG A 43 -4.36 -51.36 58.75
CA ARG A 43 -5.35 -52.36 59.18
C ARG A 43 -4.80 -53.78 59.11
N ASP A 44 -4.01 -54.08 58.09
CA ASP A 44 -3.36 -55.39 57.95
C ASP A 44 -2.30 -55.61 59.04
N GLN A 45 -1.50 -54.58 59.35
CA GLN A 45 -0.51 -54.62 60.44
C GLN A 45 -1.14 -54.85 61.82
N LEU A 46 -2.29 -54.24 62.11
CA LEU A 46 -3.01 -54.49 63.37
C LEU A 46 -3.54 -55.93 63.42
N GLY A 47 -4.07 -56.45 62.30
CA GLY A 47 -4.51 -57.84 62.21
C GLY A 47 -3.37 -58.86 62.32
N GLU A 48 -2.14 -58.49 61.95
CA GLU A 48 -0.94 -59.32 62.16
C GLU A 48 -0.59 -59.44 63.65
N VAL A 49 -0.63 -58.32 64.38
CA VAL A 49 -0.43 -58.30 65.85
C VAL A 49 -1.48 -59.14 66.57
N ASP A 50 -2.74 -59.08 66.12
CA ASP A 50 -3.83 -59.89 66.69
C ASP A 50 -3.58 -61.40 66.50
N ARG A 51 -3.14 -61.81 65.30
CA ARG A 51 -2.82 -63.21 64.99
C ARG A 51 -1.62 -63.72 65.80
N ASP A 52 -0.63 -62.89 66.05
CA ASP A 52 0.56 -63.27 66.81
C ASP A 52 0.26 -63.39 68.31
N LEU A 53 -0.67 -62.59 68.83
CA LEU A 53 -1.22 -62.73 70.18
C LEU A 53 -2.02 -64.03 70.33
N GLU A 54 -2.90 -64.34 69.36
CA GLU A 54 -3.70 -65.58 69.36
C GLU A 54 -2.84 -66.85 69.28
N ARG A 55 -1.70 -66.79 68.58
CA ARG A 55 -0.74 -67.89 68.46
C ARG A 55 0.21 -68.01 69.66
N GLY A 56 0.16 -67.06 70.60
CA GLY A 56 1.07 -66.99 71.75
C GLY A 56 2.51 -66.66 71.38
N ALA A 57 2.75 -66.07 70.21
CA ALA A 57 4.08 -65.65 69.77
C ALA A 57 4.56 -64.37 70.49
N ILE A 58 3.62 -63.56 70.98
CA ILE A 58 3.86 -62.32 71.75
C ILE A 58 2.95 -62.28 72.98
N GLY A 59 3.40 -61.60 74.04
CA GLY A 59 2.60 -61.38 75.23
C GLY A 59 1.52 -60.29 75.07
N PRO A 60 0.48 -60.25 75.93
CA PRO A 60 -0.57 -59.23 75.86
C PRO A 60 -0.04 -57.81 76.03
N GLU A 61 0.93 -57.60 76.92
CA GLU A 61 1.56 -56.27 77.11
C GLU A 61 2.39 -55.83 75.89
N GLU A 62 3.04 -56.77 75.21
CA GLU A 62 3.80 -56.50 73.98
C GLU A 62 2.87 -56.16 72.81
N ALA A 63 1.73 -56.86 72.68
CA ALA A 63 0.71 -56.58 71.68
C ALA A 63 0.10 -55.18 71.84
N ASP A 64 -0.21 -54.78 73.08
CA ASP A 64 -0.74 -53.44 73.36
C ASP A 64 0.28 -52.32 73.08
N ALA A 65 1.56 -52.56 73.39
CA ALA A 65 2.64 -51.63 73.05
C ALA A 65 2.81 -51.46 71.53
N LEU A 66 2.73 -52.56 70.76
CA LEU A 66 2.80 -52.54 69.30
C LEU A 66 1.62 -51.78 68.67
N ARG A 67 0.39 -52.04 69.14
CA ARG A 67 -0.81 -51.32 68.68
C ARG A 67 -0.70 -49.82 68.95
N ALA A 68 -0.19 -49.44 70.12
CA ALA A 68 0.00 -48.04 70.49
C ALA A 68 1.04 -47.33 69.60
N ASP A 69 2.15 -47.99 69.25
CA ASP A 69 3.15 -47.42 68.34
C ASP A 69 2.61 -47.28 66.91
N ILE A 70 1.90 -48.29 66.41
CA ILE A 70 1.24 -48.24 65.09
C ILE A 70 0.23 -47.09 65.04
N GLY A 71 -0.64 -46.96 66.06
CA GLY A 71 -1.61 -45.87 66.15
C GLY A 71 -0.96 -44.48 66.23
N ARG A 72 0.13 -44.35 66.97
CA ARG A 72 0.89 -43.09 67.07
C ARG A 72 1.53 -42.69 65.74
N ARG A 73 2.07 -43.65 64.98
CA ARG A 73 2.63 -43.40 63.65
C ARG A 73 1.57 -42.95 62.66
N LEU A 74 0.38 -43.56 62.69
CA LEU A 74 -0.75 -43.18 61.85
C LEU A 74 -1.16 -41.72 62.11
N LEU A 75 -1.39 -41.36 63.38
CA LEU A 75 -1.80 -40.00 63.77
C LEU A 75 -0.74 -38.96 63.41
N THR A 76 0.55 -39.28 63.58
CA THR A 76 1.65 -38.35 63.26
C THR A 76 1.77 -38.13 61.75
N GLN A 77 1.54 -39.16 60.94
CA GLN A 77 1.57 -39.06 59.48
C GLN A 77 0.35 -38.29 58.94
N GLU A 78 -0.82 -38.52 59.52
CA GLU A 78 -2.06 -37.82 59.15
C GLU A 78 -2.00 -36.33 59.51
N ALA A 79 -1.50 -36.00 60.71
CA ALA A 79 -1.26 -34.62 61.12
C ALA A 79 -0.27 -33.89 60.19
N ARG A 80 0.79 -34.57 59.73
CA ARG A 80 1.77 -33.99 58.79
C ARG A 80 1.17 -33.74 57.41
N ARG A 81 0.30 -34.63 56.93
CA ARG A 81 -0.42 -34.44 55.65
C ARG A 81 -1.42 -33.28 55.73
N VAL A 82 -2.20 -33.19 56.81
CA VAL A 82 -3.15 -32.07 57.00
C VAL A 82 -2.42 -30.73 57.02
N ALA A 83 -1.26 -30.67 57.69
CA ALA A 83 -0.40 -29.48 57.67
C ALA A 83 0.18 -29.16 56.28
N GLU A 84 0.54 -30.18 55.48
CA GLU A 84 1.01 -30.00 54.11
C GLU A 84 -0.10 -29.54 53.14
N ASP A 85 -1.34 -29.99 53.33
CA ASP A 85 -2.51 -29.65 52.50
C ASP A 85 -3.07 -28.24 52.84
N GLU A 86 -3.04 -27.83 54.12
CA GLU A 86 -3.37 -26.46 54.55
C GLU A 86 -2.31 -25.44 54.09
N SER A 87 -1.04 -25.84 53.99
CA SER A 87 0.00 -25.02 53.39
C SER A 87 -0.22 -24.97 51.88
N THR A 88 -0.99 -23.99 51.41
CA THR A 88 -1.28 -23.79 49.99
C THR A 88 0.01 -23.86 49.17
N SER A 89 0.20 -24.96 48.42
CA SER A 89 1.48 -25.21 47.78
C SER A 89 1.87 -24.07 46.83
N PRO A 90 3.14 -23.60 46.83
CA PRO A 90 3.59 -22.49 45.97
C PRO A 90 3.34 -22.77 44.47
N VAL A 91 3.22 -24.05 44.11
CA VAL A 91 2.95 -24.53 42.75
C VAL A 91 1.50 -24.24 42.31
N ARG A 92 0.50 -24.29 43.22
CA ARG A 92 -0.90 -23.98 42.89
C ARG A 92 -1.08 -22.51 42.53
N ASN A 93 -0.42 -21.63 43.28
CA ASN A 93 -0.42 -20.19 43.00
C ASN A 93 0.26 -19.90 41.66
N LEU A 94 1.43 -20.50 41.39
CA LEU A 94 2.15 -20.32 40.13
C LEU A 94 1.34 -20.78 38.90
N ARG A 95 0.57 -21.88 39.01
CA ARG A 95 -0.34 -22.34 37.94
C ARG A 95 -1.47 -21.36 37.68
N ALA A 96 -2.08 -20.78 38.72
CA ALA A 96 -3.12 -19.77 38.57
C ALA A 96 -2.60 -18.50 37.87
N TRP A 97 -1.40 -18.04 38.24
CA TRP A 97 -0.72 -16.93 37.56
C TRP A 97 -0.39 -17.25 36.11
N ALA A 98 0.11 -18.46 35.81
CA ALA A 98 0.41 -18.89 34.44
C ALA A 98 -0.84 -18.89 33.54
N ILE A 99 -1.96 -19.43 34.04
CA ILE A 99 -3.24 -19.44 33.31
C ILE A 99 -3.73 -18.00 33.09
N GLY A 100 -3.67 -17.16 34.12
CA GLY A 100 -4.06 -15.74 34.01
C GLY A 100 -3.24 -15.00 32.96
N LEU A 101 -1.92 -15.21 32.92
CA LEU A 101 -1.03 -14.54 31.99
C LEU A 101 -1.22 -15.00 30.54
N ILE A 102 -1.44 -16.31 30.34
CA ILE A 102 -1.74 -16.91 29.03
C ILE A 102 -3.04 -16.36 28.43
N LEU A 103 -4.06 -16.10 29.25
CA LEU A 103 -5.33 -15.51 28.79
C LEU A 103 -5.25 -13.99 28.65
N PHE A 104 -4.48 -13.33 29.51
CA PHE A 104 -4.35 -11.88 29.54
C PHE A 104 -3.61 -11.35 28.31
N VAL A 105 -2.49 -11.95 27.92
CA VAL A 105 -1.65 -11.44 26.80
C VAL A 105 -2.44 -11.33 25.47
N PRO A 106 -3.18 -12.36 25.02
CA PRO A 106 -3.99 -12.25 23.81
C PRO A 106 -5.14 -11.25 23.94
N ALA A 107 -5.85 -11.26 25.07
CA ALA A 107 -6.97 -10.34 25.30
C ALA A 107 -6.53 -8.88 25.31
N PHE A 108 -5.40 -8.61 25.97
CA PHE A 108 -4.78 -7.29 26.01
C PHE A 108 -4.29 -6.84 24.63
N SER A 109 -3.68 -7.75 23.85
CA SER A 109 -3.25 -7.49 22.48
C SER A 109 -4.42 -7.11 21.56
N VAL A 110 -5.52 -7.87 21.59
CA VAL A 110 -6.74 -7.55 20.83
C VAL A 110 -7.33 -6.22 21.27
N SER A 111 -7.36 -5.96 22.58
CA SER A 111 -7.89 -4.69 23.12
C SER A 111 -7.07 -3.48 22.66
N LEU A 112 -5.73 -3.57 22.65
CA LEU A 112 -4.86 -2.53 22.09
C LEU A 112 -5.08 -2.33 20.59
N TYR A 113 -5.26 -3.41 19.82
CA TYR A 113 -5.51 -3.32 18.39
C TYR A 113 -6.84 -2.61 18.08
N VAL A 114 -7.90 -2.88 18.85
CA VAL A 114 -9.18 -2.20 18.68
C VAL A 114 -9.10 -0.72 19.10
N TRP A 115 -8.29 -0.41 20.10
CA TRP A 115 -8.16 0.96 20.62
C TRP A 115 -7.26 1.86 19.76
N GLN A 116 -6.12 1.34 19.30
CA GLN A 116 -5.10 2.12 18.57
C GLN A 116 -5.11 1.86 17.07
N GLY A 117 -5.61 0.70 16.63
CA GLY A 117 -5.60 0.29 15.23
C GLY A 117 -6.81 0.81 14.45
N GLU A 118 -6.79 0.55 13.15
CA GLU A 118 -7.88 0.90 12.24
C GLU A 118 -8.57 -0.38 11.72
N PRO A 119 -9.43 -1.02 12.54
CA PRO A 119 -10.03 -2.32 12.23
C PRO A 119 -10.95 -2.30 11.00
N ASN A 120 -11.41 -1.12 10.60
CA ASN A 120 -12.33 -0.93 9.48
C ASN A 120 -11.63 -0.52 8.17
N LEU A 121 -10.29 -0.52 8.11
CA LEU A 121 -9.59 -0.21 6.86
C LEU A 121 -9.85 -1.30 5.81
N PRO A 122 -10.42 -0.94 4.65
CA PRO A 122 -10.57 -1.88 3.54
C PRO A 122 -9.20 -2.24 2.94
N ASP A 123 -9.10 -3.43 2.36
CA ASP A 123 -7.88 -3.86 1.67
C ASP A 123 -7.59 -2.93 0.49
N ARG A 124 -6.46 -2.22 0.52
CA ARG A 124 -5.99 -1.46 -0.64
C ARG A 124 -5.03 -2.31 -1.48
N PRO A 125 -5.25 -2.53 -2.79
CA PRO A 125 -4.30 -3.20 -3.66
C PRO A 125 -3.00 -2.37 -3.79
N MET A 126 -1.87 -3.06 -4.04
CA MET A 126 -0.52 -2.46 -3.98
C MET A 126 -0.34 -1.25 -4.93
N VAL A 127 -1.02 -1.26 -6.08
CA VAL A 127 -1.01 -0.15 -7.06
C VAL A 127 -1.59 1.15 -6.46
N GLN A 128 -2.63 1.04 -5.63
CA GLN A 128 -3.24 2.20 -4.97
C GLN A 128 -2.47 2.65 -3.72
N ARG A 129 -1.65 1.78 -3.13
CA ARG A 129 -0.74 2.15 -2.02
C ARG A 129 0.49 2.92 -2.51
N LEU A 130 0.88 2.73 -3.77
CA LEU A 130 2.03 3.39 -4.40
C LEU A 130 1.66 4.67 -5.14
N ALA A 131 0.37 4.97 -5.31
CA ALA A 131 -0.08 6.21 -5.91
C ALA A 131 0.11 7.36 -4.91
N LYS A 132 1.26 8.04 -5.00
CA LYS A 132 1.41 9.38 -4.43
C LYS A 132 0.34 10.32 -5.04
N PRO A 133 -0.12 11.34 -4.30
CA PRO A 133 -0.94 12.41 -4.87
C PRO A 133 -0.29 12.95 -6.15
N VAL A 134 -1.10 13.27 -7.17
CA VAL A 134 -0.59 13.71 -8.48
C VAL A 134 0.31 14.95 -8.34
N GLU A 135 0.04 15.79 -7.35
CA GLU A 135 0.82 16.97 -6.99
C GLU A 135 2.27 16.67 -6.53
N GLU A 136 2.56 15.47 -6.05
CA GLU A 136 3.90 15.08 -5.57
C GLU A 136 4.67 14.20 -6.58
N LEU A 137 4.06 13.87 -7.72
CA LEU A 137 4.67 13.02 -8.73
C LEU A 137 5.63 13.83 -9.62
N PRO A 138 6.80 13.27 -9.99
CA PRO A 138 7.63 13.88 -11.01
C PRO A 138 6.85 13.91 -12.34
N PHE A 139 7.04 14.97 -13.12
CA PHE A 139 6.33 15.19 -14.39
C PHE A 139 6.41 13.99 -15.35
N SER A 140 7.54 13.27 -15.37
CA SER A 140 7.71 12.04 -16.16
C SER A 140 6.78 10.90 -15.75
N GLU A 141 6.47 10.76 -14.46
CA GLU A 141 5.56 9.73 -13.97
C GLU A 141 4.10 10.12 -14.23
N ILE A 142 3.77 11.41 -14.10
CA ILE A 142 2.46 11.95 -14.52
C ILE A 142 2.23 11.67 -16.01
N MET A 143 3.23 11.97 -16.85
CA MET A 143 3.20 11.70 -18.29
C MET A 143 2.93 10.21 -18.56
N SER A 144 3.68 9.30 -17.92
CA SER A 144 3.51 7.86 -18.11
C SER A 144 2.12 7.36 -17.71
N ARG A 145 1.53 7.90 -16.64
CA ARG A 145 0.18 7.51 -16.20
C ARG A 145 -0.89 8.00 -17.17
N ILE A 146 -0.75 9.23 -17.66
CA ILE A 146 -1.70 9.78 -18.66
C ILE A 146 -1.57 9.01 -19.97
N GLU A 147 -0.36 8.69 -20.42
CA GLU A 147 -0.15 7.84 -21.59
C GLU A 147 -0.79 6.46 -21.45
N GLN A 148 -0.66 5.85 -20.26
CA GLN A 148 -1.32 4.57 -19.99
C GLN A 148 -2.85 4.72 -20.09
N ARG A 149 -3.40 5.78 -19.49
CA ARG A 149 -4.83 6.07 -19.59
C ARG A 149 -5.29 6.27 -21.03
N LEU A 150 -4.57 7.04 -21.83
CA LEU A 150 -4.91 7.26 -23.25
C LEU A 150 -4.78 5.98 -24.10
N LYS A 151 -4.01 4.99 -23.65
CA LYS A 151 -3.99 3.65 -24.26
C LYS A 151 -5.19 2.81 -23.87
N GLU A 152 -5.66 2.93 -22.63
CA GLU A 152 -6.85 2.24 -22.13
C GLU A 152 -8.15 2.88 -22.66
N GLU A 153 -8.16 4.21 -22.82
CA GLU A 153 -9.27 5.04 -23.30
C GLU A 153 -8.85 5.80 -24.58
N PRO A 154 -8.65 5.12 -25.73
CA PRO A 154 -8.15 5.76 -26.96
C PRO A 154 -9.12 6.77 -27.57
N GLU A 155 -10.39 6.74 -27.20
CA GLU A 155 -11.43 7.64 -27.69
C GLU A 155 -11.58 8.92 -26.82
N ASP A 156 -10.75 9.10 -25.79
CA ASP A 156 -10.77 10.31 -24.95
C ASP A 156 -10.17 11.52 -25.69
N VAL A 157 -11.03 12.24 -26.43
CA VAL A 157 -10.63 13.41 -27.20
C VAL A 157 -10.09 14.54 -26.32
N GLN A 158 -10.67 14.73 -25.14
CA GLN A 158 -10.22 15.76 -24.20
C GLN A 158 -8.81 15.45 -23.71
N GLY A 159 -8.56 14.18 -23.37
CA GLY A 159 -7.24 13.69 -23.02
C GLY A 159 -6.21 13.95 -24.11
N TRP A 160 -6.48 13.57 -25.36
CA TRP A 160 -5.55 13.82 -26.48
C TRP A 160 -5.33 15.32 -26.74
N THR A 161 -6.38 16.14 -26.61
CA THR A 161 -6.32 17.60 -26.84
C THR A 161 -5.43 18.30 -25.82
N LEU A 162 -5.53 17.92 -24.54
CA LEU A 162 -4.70 18.50 -23.48
C LEU A 162 -3.26 18.02 -23.54
N PHE A 163 -3.03 16.81 -24.05
CA PHE A 163 -1.71 16.18 -24.01
C PHE A 163 -0.83 16.52 -25.23
N ALA A 164 -1.43 16.79 -26.40
CA ALA A 164 -0.67 17.15 -27.59
C ALA A 164 0.29 18.36 -27.38
N PRO A 165 -0.12 19.46 -26.72
CA PRO A 165 0.80 20.55 -26.35
C PRO A 165 1.91 20.14 -25.37
N LEU A 166 1.69 19.16 -24.50
CA LEU A 166 2.71 18.69 -23.55
C LEU A 166 3.79 17.86 -24.24
N TYR A 167 3.42 17.06 -25.24
CA TYR A 167 4.39 16.41 -26.12
C TYR A 167 5.26 17.44 -26.85
N MET A 168 4.67 18.55 -27.29
CA MET A 168 5.42 19.67 -27.89
C MET A 168 6.44 20.26 -26.91
N GLN A 169 6.03 20.52 -25.67
CA GLN A 169 6.90 21.10 -24.64
C GLN A 169 8.07 20.18 -24.26
N THR A 170 7.88 18.87 -24.35
CA THR A 170 8.90 17.85 -24.05
C THR A 170 9.78 17.47 -25.24
N GLY A 171 9.59 18.11 -26.40
CA GLY A 171 10.35 17.81 -27.62
C GLY A 171 9.92 16.51 -28.33
N ARG A 172 8.80 15.91 -27.90
CA ARG A 172 8.25 14.66 -28.43
C ARG A 172 7.33 14.93 -29.61
N TYR A 173 7.89 15.48 -30.67
CA TYR A 173 7.13 16.00 -31.80
C TYR A 173 6.33 14.92 -32.54
N GLN A 174 6.86 13.70 -32.62
CA GLN A 174 6.18 12.61 -33.30
C GLN A 174 4.90 12.19 -32.58
N GLU A 175 4.95 12.14 -31.24
CA GLU A 175 3.79 11.84 -30.40
C GLU A 175 2.77 12.99 -30.42
N ALA A 176 3.23 14.25 -30.51
CA ALA A 176 2.35 15.39 -30.72
C ALA A 176 1.58 15.29 -32.04
N ILE A 177 2.25 14.91 -33.14
CA ILE A 177 1.60 14.69 -34.45
C ILE A 177 0.52 13.62 -34.33
N THR A 178 0.84 12.49 -33.68
CA THR A 178 -0.13 11.41 -33.45
C THR A 178 -1.32 11.92 -32.63
N ALA A 179 -1.09 12.60 -31.50
CA ALA A 179 -2.14 13.10 -30.64
C ALA A 179 -3.09 14.07 -31.35
N TYR A 180 -2.55 15.08 -32.05
CA TYR A 180 -3.36 16.00 -32.86
C TYR A 180 -4.12 15.28 -33.98
N GLY A 181 -3.49 14.27 -34.60
CA GLY A 181 -4.10 13.42 -35.60
C GLY A 181 -5.28 12.62 -35.04
N THR A 182 -5.14 12.04 -33.85
CA THR A 182 -6.21 11.31 -33.15
C THR A 182 -7.39 12.22 -32.84
N VAL A 183 -7.15 13.44 -32.32
CA VAL A 183 -8.22 14.43 -32.11
C VAL A 183 -8.97 14.69 -33.42
N MET A 184 -8.25 14.86 -34.54
CA MET A 184 -8.90 15.07 -35.84
C MET A 184 -9.66 13.86 -36.37
N GLN A 185 -9.26 12.65 -36.01
CA GLN A 185 -9.99 11.43 -36.38
C GLN A 185 -11.30 11.30 -35.60
N LEU A 186 -11.30 11.68 -34.32
CA LEU A 186 -12.44 11.51 -33.43
C LEU A 186 -13.46 12.66 -33.53
N GLU A 187 -13.01 13.91 -33.60
CA GLU A 187 -13.89 15.10 -33.67
C GLU A 187 -14.00 15.71 -35.08
N GLY A 188 -13.17 15.24 -36.01
CA GLY A 188 -13.08 15.83 -37.35
C GLY A 188 -12.05 16.96 -37.45
N ARG A 189 -11.94 17.53 -38.64
CA ARG A 189 -10.94 18.57 -38.94
C ARG A 189 -11.20 19.83 -38.12
N ASN A 190 -10.20 20.28 -37.37
CA ASN A 190 -10.22 21.54 -36.62
C ASN A 190 -8.91 22.32 -36.80
N ALA A 191 -8.98 23.64 -36.62
CA ALA A 191 -7.85 24.55 -36.87
C ALA A 191 -6.67 24.30 -35.92
N ASN A 192 -6.95 24.02 -34.65
CA ASN A 192 -5.93 23.83 -33.62
C ASN A 192 -5.05 22.60 -33.92
N SER A 193 -5.64 21.45 -34.23
CA SER A 193 -4.90 20.24 -34.59
C SER A 193 -4.13 20.38 -35.89
N LEU A 194 -4.71 21.01 -36.92
CA LEU A 194 -4.02 21.27 -38.19
C LEU A 194 -2.78 22.14 -37.97
N ALA A 195 -2.92 23.26 -37.25
CA ALA A 195 -1.80 24.14 -36.94
C ALA A 195 -0.79 23.46 -36.00
N GLY A 196 -1.26 22.64 -35.06
CA GLY A 196 -0.42 21.87 -34.13
C GLY A 196 0.45 20.83 -34.84
N ILE A 197 -0.11 20.09 -35.80
CA ILE A 197 0.63 19.15 -36.65
C ILE A 197 1.70 19.88 -37.45
N ALA A 198 1.35 21.03 -38.05
CA ALA A 198 2.32 21.80 -38.82
C ALA A 198 3.47 22.35 -37.95
N GLU A 199 3.16 22.84 -36.76
CA GLU A 199 4.13 23.26 -35.76
C GLU A 199 5.06 22.08 -35.37
N ALA A 200 4.49 20.92 -35.05
CA ALA A 200 5.25 19.72 -34.69
C ALA A 200 6.16 19.24 -35.82
N LEU A 201 5.67 19.20 -37.06
CA LEU A 201 6.45 18.85 -38.25
C LEU A 201 7.60 19.84 -38.48
N THR A 202 7.35 21.13 -38.27
CA THR A 202 8.35 22.18 -38.44
C THR A 202 9.49 22.01 -37.43
N LEU A 203 9.15 21.79 -36.15
CA LEU A 203 10.16 21.58 -35.11
C LEU A 203 10.92 20.26 -35.29
N ALA A 204 10.23 19.17 -35.68
CA ALA A 204 10.87 17.91 -36.03
C ALA A 204 11.85 18.05 -37.22
N SER A 205 11.60 19.02 -38.11
CA SER A 205 12.44 19.31 -39.28
C SER A 205 13.48 20.41 -39.01
N GLY A 206 13.89 20.60 -37.75
CA GLY A 206 14.91 21.59 -37.39
C GLY A 206 14.48 23.05 -37.61
N GLY A 207 13.17 23.31 -37.60
CA GLY A 207 12.58 24.63 -37.82
C GLY A 207 12.18 24.91 -39.27
N GLN A 208 12.39 23.99 -40.21
CA GLN A 208 11.97 24.16 -41.61
C GLN A 208 10.48 23.86 -41.80
N VAL A 209 9.74 24.79 -42.41
CA VAL A 209 8.32 24.58 -42.71
C VAL A 209 8.21 23.78 -44.02
N LEU A 210 7.91 22.49 -43.89
CA LEU A 210 7.75 21.59 -45.04
C LEU A 210 6.46 21.90 -45.84
N PRO A 211 6.37 21.52 -47.13
CA PRO A 211 5.19 21.75 -47.96
C PRO A 211 3.88 21.21 -47.34
N GLY A 212 3.92 20.02 -46.73
CA GLY A 212 2.77 19.45 -46.03
C GLY A 212 2.36 20.27 -44.80
N GLY A 213 3.33 20.83 -44.06
CA GLY A 213 3.08 21.77 -42.96
C GLY A 213 2.41 23.05 -43.47
N ARG A 214 2.91 23.64 -44.56
CA ARG A 214 2.31 24.83 -45.20
C ARG A 214 0.86 24.58 -45.61
N GLN A 215 0.56 23.42 -46.19
CA GLN A 215 -0.80 23.03 -46.54
C GLN A 215 -1.72 22.95 -45.30
N ALA A 216 -1.25 22.34 -44.21
CA ALA A 216 -2.01 22.23 -42.97
C ALA A 216 -2.26 23.61 -42.31
N LEU A 217 -1.27 24.52 -42.35
CA LEU A 217 -1.43 25.89 -41.85
C LEU A 217 -2.48 26.68 -42.64
N ASN A 218 -2.45 26.58 -43.97
CA ASN A 218 -3.47 27.21 -44.82
C ASN A 218 -4.86 26.64 -44.55
N ALA A 219 -4.99 25.33 -44.36
CA ALA A 219 -6.24 24.69 -43.97
C ALA A 219 -6.72 25.16 -42.58
N ALA A 220 -5.79 25.37 -41.64
CA ALA A 220 -6.13 25.92 -40.33
C ALA A 220 -6.66 27.35 -40.44
N LEU A 221 -6.05 28.21 -41.24
CA LEU A 221 -6.54 29.58 -41.46
C LEU A 221 -7.87 29.65 -42.22
N ALA A 222 -8.15 28.68 -43.08
CA ALA A 222 -9.46 28.58 -43.73
C ALA A 222 -10.59 28.30 -42.72
N LEU A 223 -10.30 27.60 -41.62
CA LEU A 223 -11.24 27.33 -40.52
C LEU A 223 -11.25 28.47 -39.49
N GLU A 224 -10.08 28.99 -39.15
CA GLU A 224 -9.90 30.02 -38.13
C GLU A 224 -8.89 31.08 -38.62
N PRO A 225 -9.36 32.17 -39.28
CA PRO A 225 -8.48 33.18 -39.86
C PRO A 225 -7.58 33.91 -38.85
N LYS A 226 -7.97 33.93 -37.57
CA LYS A 226 -7.23 34.56 -36.48
C LYS A 226 -6.30 33.59 -35.74
N ASN A 227 -6.12 32.36 -36.22
CA ASN A 227 -5.26 31.39 -35.54
C ASN A 227 -3.80 31.87 -35.50
N HIS A 228 -3.35 32.32 -34.32
CA HIS A 228 -2.02 32.91 -34.13
C HIS A 228 -0.89 31.93 -34.49
N ARG A 229 -1.06 30.64 -34.17
CA ARG A 229 -0.08 29.58 -34.51
C ARG A 229 0.08 29.50 -36.02
N ALA A 230 -1.03 29.44 -36.75
CA ALA A 230 -0.99 29.28 -38.19
C ALA A 230 -0.37 30.50 -38.90
N ARG A 231 -0.74 31.71 -38.48
CA ARG A 231 -0.15 32.97 -39.00
C ARG A 231 1.35 33.05 -38.74
N PHE A 232 1.81 32.66 -37.55
CA PHE A 232 3.23 32.67 -37.20
C PHE A 232 4.07 31.77 -38.13
N TYR A 233 3.68 30.51 -38.30
CA TYR A 233 4.45 29.55 -39.09
C TYR A 233 4.34 29.79 -40.61
N LEU A 234 3.27 30.42 -41.11
CA LEU A 234 3.20 30.82 -42.52
C LEU A 234 4.15 31.99 -42.83
N ALA A 235 4.23 32.98 -41.95
CA ALA A 235 5.22 34.04 -42.07
C ALA A 235 6.66 33.49 -41.98
N LEU A 236 6.90 32.46 -41.15
CA LEU A 236 8.17 31.74 -41.12
C LEU A 236 8.48 31.05 -42.45
N ALA A 237 7.50 30.40 -43.07
CA ALA A 237 7.67 29.77 -44.38
C ALA A 237 8.02 30.82 -45.46
N ASP A 238 7.35 31.97 -45.45
CA ASP A 238 7.66 33.07 -46.38
C ASP A 238 9.08 33.62 -46.17
N ALA A 239 9.53 33.77 -44.91
CA ALA A 239 10.90 34.17 -44.62
C ALA A 239 11.93 33.13 -45.11
N GLN A 240 11.63 31.83 -44.98
CA GLN A 240 12.49 30.74 -45.47
C GLN A 240 12.59 30.72 -47.00
N GLU A 241 11.58 31.24 -47.70
CA GLU A 241 11.55 31.43 -49.15
C GLU A 241 12.22 32.75 -49.60
N GLY A 242 12.82 33.51 -48.67
CA GLY A 242 13.47 34.80 -48.96
C GLY A 242 12.51 35.98 -49.09
N LYS A 243 11.21 35.79 -48.82
CA LYS A 243 10.19 36.86 -48.87
C LYS A 243 10.18 37.68 -47.57
N PHE A 244 11.33 38.22 -47.21
CA PHE A 244 11.59 38.89 -45.93
C PHE A 244 10.63 40.05 -45.65
N GLN A 245 10.35 40.90 -46.65
CA GLN A 245 9.42 42.03 -46.49
C GLN A 245 7.98 41.57 -46.17
N SER A 246 7.51 40.52 -46.86
CA SER A 246 6.19 39.92 -46.63
C SER A 246 6.11 39.31 -45.23
N ALA A 247 7.12 38.52 -44.84
CA ALA A 247 7.18 37.89 -43.52
C ALA A 247 7.21 38.92 -42.39
N LEU A 248 8.00 39.99 -42.54
CA LEU A 248 8.08 41.09 -41.57
C LEU A 248 6.70 41.76 -41.38
N ALA A 249 6.02 42.10 -42.47
CA ALA A 249 4.69 42.70 -42.41
C ALA A 249 3.68 41.79 -41.71
N GLN A 250 3.70 40.48 -41.99
CA GLN A 250 2.81 39.50 -41.36
C GLN A 250 3.08 39.35 -39.87
N TRP A 251 4.34 39.29 -39.43
CA TRP A 251 4.68 39.22 -38.01
C TRP A 251 4.39 40.51 -37.26
N GLN A 252 4.61 41.68 -37.86
CA GLN A 252 4.24 42.96 -37.25
C GLN A 252 2.72 43.08 -37.06
N ALA A 253 1.94 42.68 -38.08
CA ALA A 253 0.49 42.61 -37.97
C ALA A 253 0.05 41.62 -36.88
N LEU A 254 0.67 40.45 -36.81
CA LEU A 254 0.40 39.48 -35.75
C LEU A 254 0.74 40.07 -34.37
N ARG A 255 1.91 40.68 -34.19
CA ARG A 255 2.34 41.31 -32.93
C ARG A 255 1.34 42.34 -32.43
N ALA A 256 0.76 43.15 -33.32
CA ALA A 256 -0.23 44.16 -32.97
C ALA A 256 -1.55 43.58 -32.42
N GLU A 257 -1.85 42.31 -32.72
CA GLU A 257 -3.05 41.61 -32.26
C GLU A 257 -2.81 40.73 -31.01
N LEU A 258 -1.54 40.46 -30.65
CA LEU A 258 -1.21 39.60 -29.52
C LEU A 258 -1.38 40.31 -28.18
N GLU A 259 -1.93 39.58 -27.20
CA GLU A 259 -1.93 40.01 -25.80
C GLU A 259 -0.53 39.96 -25.19
N ALA A 260 -0.30 40.76 -24.14
CA ALA A 260 1.01 40.88 -23.48
C ALA A 260 1.54 39.56 -22.89
N ASN A 261 0.65 38.63 -22.51
CA ASN A 261 0.96 37.30 -21.96
C ASN A 261 0.88 36.18 -23.02
N SER A 262 0.76 36.52 -24.31
CA SER A 262 0.69 35.53 -25.38
C SER A 262 1.98 34.71 -25.48
N ARG A 263 1.86 33.38 -25.55
CA ARG A 263 3.00 32.47 -25.79
C ARG A 263 3.71 32.72 -27.12
N PHE A 264 3.05 33.38 -28.07
CA PHE A 264 3.60 33.68 -29.38
C PHE A 264 4.34 35.02 -29.46
N LEU A 265 4.23 35.88 -28.45
CA LEU A 265 4.82 37.20 -28.50
C LEU A 265 6.37 37.13 -28.56
N PRO A 266 7.06 36.41 -27.65
CA PRO A 266 8.53 36.29 -27.73
C PRO A 266 9.07 35.71 -29.06
N PRO A 267 8.52 34.59 -29.60
CA PRO A 267 9.04 34.07 -30.87
C PRO A 267 8.72 34.98 -32.06
N VAL A 268 7.61 35.71 -32.05
CA VAL A 268 7.31 36.72 -33.09
C VAL A 268 8.34 37.84 -33.07
N GLU A 269 8.65 38.40 -31.91
CA GLU A 269 9.64 39.48 -31.78
C GLU A 269 11.03 39.03 -32.23
N ALA A 270 11.43 37.82 -31.86
CA ALA A 270 12.71 37.25 -32.29
C ALA A 270 12.83 37.13 -33.82
N GLN A 271 11.73 36.73 -34.49
CA GLN A 271 11.73 36.61 -35.95
C GLN A 271 11.72 37.96 -36.67
N ILE A 272 10.97 38.95 -36.14
CA ILE A 272 10.98 40.34 -36.63
C ILE A 272 12.43 40.87 -36.60
N ALA A 273 13.08 40.83 -35.43
CA ALA A 273 14.44 41.34 -35.27
C ALA A 273 15.44 40.64 -36.21
N LYS A 274 15.32 39.31 -36.37
CA LYS A 274 16.16 38.54 -37.29
C LYS A 274 15.99 38.99 -38.75
N VAL A 275 14.76 39.21 -39.20
CA VAL A 275 14.49 39.60 -40.58
C VAL A 275 14.84 41.05 -40.85
N GLU A 276 14.64 41.96 -39.89
CA GLU A 276 15.11 43.35 -39.99
C GLU A 276 16.64 43.40 -40.21
N GLN A 277 17.40 42.65 -39.42
CA GLN A 277 18.85 42.56 -39.59
C GLN A 277 19.26 42.01 -40.97
N LEU A 278 18.51 41.04 -41.51
CA LEU A 278 18.78 40.50 -42.85
C LEU A 278 18.49 41.53 -43.94
N LEU A 279 17.40 42.28 -43.82
CA LEU A 279 17.04 43.33 -44.76
C LEU A 279 18.05 44.50 -44.74
N GLU A 280 18.55 44.89 -43.56
CA GLU A 280 19.61 45.90 -43.45
C GLU A 280 20.89 45.46 -44.14
N LYS A 281 21.29 44.18 -43.98
CA LYS A 281 22.45 43.62 -44.68
C LYS A 281 22.26 43.61 -46.19
N GLN A 282 21.08 43.20 -46.66
CA GLN A 282 20.75 43.22 -48.10
C GLN A 282 20.72 44.63 -48.69
N ALA A 283 20.41 45.65 -47.91
CA ALA A 283 20.42 47.05 -48.35
C ALA A 283 21.83 47.67 -48.34
N ALA A 284 22.78 47.05 -47.64
CA ALA A 284 24.16 47.50 -47.55
C ALA A 284 25.10 46.85 -48.59
N GLU A 285 24.62 45.81 -49.30
CA GLU A 285 25.27 45.14 -50.43
C GLU A 285 24.86 45.75 -51.77
#